data_AF-A0A9D8P5R2-F1
#
_entry.id   AF-A0A9D8P5R2-F1
#
_cell.length_a   1.000
_cell.length_b   1.000
_cell.length_c   1.000
_cell.angle_alpha   90.00
_cell.angle_beta   90.00
_cell.angle_gamma   90.00
#
_symmetry.space_group_name_H-M   'P 1'
#
loop_
_entity.id
_entity.type
_entity.pdbx_description
1 polymer ?
#
loop_
_entity_poly.entity_id
_entity_poly.type
_entity_poly.pdbx_seq_one_letter_code
_entity_poly.pdbx_strand_id
1 'polypeptide(L)'
;MKIHDVLSIPLMNQEIERKENPDPLSDFKKALSQSIDELNRLSGEANRKVQGMVMGETDIHEAMIAMEKAGISLKLMIQVRNKIIAAYEEIMRMQF
;
A
#
# COMPACT_ATOMS: atom_id res chain seq x y z
N MET A 1 -2.37 5.83 68.34
CA MET A 1 -3.53 6.21 67.49
C MET A 1 -3.32 7.67 67.12
N LYS A 2 -3.02 8.10 65.89
CA LYS A 2 -3.21 7.55 64.54
C LYS A 2 -1.98 7.91 63.70
N ILE A 3 -1.29 6.90 63.17
CA ILE A 3 -0.26 6.99 62.12
C ILE A 3 -0.88 6.42 60.86
N HIS A 4 -1.92 7.06 60.35
CA HIS A 4 -2.56 6.69 59.09
C HIS A 4 -2.87 7.99 58.33
N ASP A 5 -1.86 8.64 57.75
CA ASP A 5 -2.16 9.71 56.78
C ASP A 5 -1.06 10.07 55.77
N VAL A 6 -0.01 9.27 55.61
CA VAL A 6 1.01 9.53 54.57
C VAL A 6 1.65 8.23 54.13
N LEU A 7 0.93 7.45 53.33
CA LEU A 7 1.49 6.49 52.36
C LEU A 7 0.34 5.86 51.55
N SER A 8 -0.29 6.68 50.72
CA SER A 8 -1.08 6.20 49.59
C SER A 8 -0.62 7.02 48.40
N ILE A 9 0.58 6.68 47.91
CA ILE A 9 0.99 7.09 46.57
C ILE A 9 0.09 6.31 45.62
N PRO A 10 -0.81 6.95 44.85
CA PRO A 10 -1.47 6.27 43.77
C PRO A 10 -0.34 5.82 42.84
N LEU A 11 -0.22 4.50 42.63
CA LEU A 11 0.60 3.99 41.55
C LEU A 11 -0.04 4.55 40.27
N MET A 12 0.51 5.67 39.79
CA MET A 12 0.19 6.21 38.49
C MET A 12 0.71 5.18 37.50
N ASN A 13 -0.18 4.29 37.10
CA ASN A 13 0.03 3.34 36.03
C ASN A 13 0.14 4.18 34.76
N GLN A 14 1.32 4.76 34.51
CA GLN A 14 1.68 5.20 33.18
C GLN A 14 1.76 3.91 32.36
N GLU A 15 0.62 3.55 31.77
CA GLU A 15 0.59 2.79 30.55
C GLU A 15 1.60 3.46 29.63
N ILE A 16 2.77 2.84 29.51
CA ILE A 16 3.73 3.20 28.47
C ILE A 16 2.93 2.98 27.19
N GLU A 17 2.45 4.06 26.57
CA GLU A 17 2.01 4.04 25.18
C GLU A 17 3.19 3.53 24.37
N ARG A 18 3.29 2.21 24.20
CA ARG A 18 4.01 1.61 23.10
C ARG A 18 3.31 2.15 21.88
N LYS A 19 3.83 3.23 21.30
CA LYS A 19 3.67 3.46 19.87
C LYS A 19 4.18 2.17 19.22
N GLU A 20 3.25 1.33 18.78
CA GLU A 20 3.56 0.22 17.90
C GLU A 20 4.40 0.80 16.77
N ASN A 21 5.68 0.41 16.76
CA ASN A 21 6.53 0.74 15.63
C ASN A 21 5.90 -0.01 14.45
N PRO A 22 5.40 0.69 13.41
CA PRO A 22 4.65 0.03 12.38
C PRO A 22 5.55 -1.03 11.75
N ASP A 23 5.04 -2.26 11.69
CA ASP A 23 5.74 -3.37 11.09
C ASP A 23 6.07 -3.00 9.63
N PRO A 24 7.36 -2.87 9.25
CA PRO A 24 7.75 -2.48 7.90
C PRO A 24 7.13 -3.37 6.81
N LEU A 25 6.86 -4.65 7.14
CA LEU A 25 6.19 -5.57 6.23
C LEU A 25 4.71 -5.21 6.04
N SER A 26 4.03 -4.79 7.11
CA SER A 26 2.63 -4.32 7.07
C SER A 26 2.50 -3.06 6.22
N ASP A 27 3.42 -2.12 6.38
CA ASP A 27 3.43 -0.88 5.60
C ASP A 27 3.72 -1.12 4.12
N PHE A 28 4.67 -2.01 3.81
CA PHE A 28 4.90 -2.45 2.43
C PHE A 28 3.66 -3.12 1.83
N LYS A 29 3.02 -4.04 2.56
CA LYS A 29 1.79 -4.71 2.11
C LYS A 29 0.66 -3.70 1.82
N LYS A 30 0.50 -2.69 2.67
CA LYS A 30 -0.47 -1.61 2.45
C LYS A 30 -0.14 -0.82 1.18
N ALA A 31 1.10 -0.37 1.03
CA ALA A 31 1.54 0.37 -0.16
C ALA A 31 1.37 -0.45 -1.46
N LEU A 32 1.69 -1.74 -1.40
CA LEU A 32 1.49 -2.66 -2.53
C LEU A 32 0.02 -2.82 -2.88
N SER A 33 -0.85 -2.99 -1.88
CA SER A 33 -2.31 -3.12 -2.09
C SER A 33 -2.87 -1.85 -2.71
N GLN A 34 -2.49 -0.68 -2.18
CA GLN A 34 -2.87 0.63 -2.74
C GLN A 34 -2.39 0.80 -4.19
N SER A 35 -1.19 0.32 -4.51
CA SER A 35 -0.66 0.38 -5.89
C SER A 35 -1.45 -0.49 -6.85
N ILE A 36 -1.94 -1.67 -6.40
CA ILE A 36 -2.80 -2.55 -7.20
C ILE A 36 -4.17 -1.89 -7.43
N ASP A 37 -4.75 -1.29 -6.39
CA ASP A 37 -6.02 -0.57 -6.52
C ASP A 37 -5.90 0.62 -7.48
N GLU A 38 -4.80 1.35 -7.39
CA GLU A 38 -4.51 2.46 -8.29
C GLU A 38 -4.33 1.98 -9.73
N LEU A 39 -3.65 0.84 -9.95
CA LEU A 39 -3.53 0.25 -11.28
C LEU A 39 -4.90 -0.12 -11.88
N ASN A 40 -5.79 -0.70 -11.07
CA ASN A 40 -7.15 -1.02 -11.48
C ASN A 40 -7.92 0.26 -11.84
N ARG A 41 -7.78 1.32 -11.03
CA ARG A 41 -8.41 2.62 -11.28
C ARG A 41 -7.91 3.22 -12.60
N LEU A 42 -6.60 3.24 -12.82
CA LEU A 42 -5.97 3.75 -14.04
C LEU A 42 -6.41 2.96 -15.29
N SER A 43 -6.47 1.64 -15.19
CA SER A 43 -6.93 0.78 -16.30
C SER A 43 -8.40 1.05 -16.64
N GLY A 44 -9.25 1.21 -15.62
CA GLY A 44 -10.65 1.57 -15.82
C GLY A 44 -10.82 2.98 -16.39
N GLU A 45 -10.00 3.94 -15.97
CA GLU A 45 -9.98 5.30 -16.51
C GLU A 45 -9.56 5.32 -17.98
N ALA A 46 -8.49 4.61 -18.33
CA ALA A 46 -8.05 4.46 -19.71
C ALA A 46 -9.16 3.87 -20.60
N ASN A 47 -9.82 2.80 -20.14
CA ASN A 47 -10.93 2.20 -20.89
C ASN A 47 -12.09 3.19 -21.12
N ARG A 48 -12.48 3.95 -20.08
CA ARG A 48 -13.53 4.98 -20.22
C ARG A 48 -13.13 6.08 -21.19
N LYS A 49 -11.90 6.57 -21.12
CA LYS A 49 -11.39 7.62 -22.02
C LYS A 49 -11.30 7.15 -23.46
N VAL A 50 -10.89 5.90 -23.68
CA VAL A 50 -10.89 5.26 -25.01
C VAL A 50 -12.32 5.13 -25.55
N GLN A 51 -13.26 4.68 -24.72
CA GLN A 51 -14.66 4.57 -25.13
C GLN A 51 -15.25 5.95 -25.49
N GLY A 52 -15.05 6.95 -24.63
CA GLY A 52 -15.48 8.32 -24.89
C GLY A 52 -14.85 8.90 -26.16
N MET A 53 -13.59 8.56 -26.44
CA MET A 53 -12.91 8.99 -27.68
C MET A 53 -13.56 8.40 -28.92
N VAL A 54 -13.90 7.11 -28.91
CA VAL A 54 -14.60 6.46 -30.03
C VAL A 54 -16.00 7.06 -30.24
N MET A 55 -16.64 7.53 -29.16
CA MET A 55 -17.95 8.18 -29.19
C MET A 55 -17.87 9.69 -29.53
N GLY A 56 -16.65 10.26 -29.64
CA GLY A 56 -16.43 11.69 -29.89
C GLY A 56 -16.60 12.60 -28.67
N GLU A 57 -16.73 12.03 -27.47
CA GLU A 57 -16.92 12.74 -26.20
C GLU A 57 -15.60 13.07 -25.47
N THR A 58 -14.49 12.42 -25.86
CA THR A 58 -13.17 12.59 -25.25
C THR A 58 -12.12 12.82 -26.33
N ASP A 59 -11.15 13.69 -26.07
CA ASP A 59 -10.05 13.95 -26.98
C ASP A 59 -9.08 12.75 -27.09
N ILE A 60 -8.57 12.48 -28.29
CA ILE A 60 -7.63 11.38 -28.54
C ILE A 60 -6.35 11.47 -27.69
N HIS A 61 -5.86 12.68 -27.41
CA HIS A 61 -4.69 12.91 -26.57
C HIS A 61 -4.96 12.50 -25.12
N GLU A 62 -6.16 12.78 -24.59
CA GLU A 62 -6.51 12.34 -23.23
C GLU A 62 -6.59 10.82 -23.14
N ALA A 63 -7.19 10.16 -24.13
CA ALA A 63 -7.25 8.70 -24.19
C ALA A 63 -5.84 8.09 -24.28
N MET A 64 -4.98 8.63 -25.14
CA MET A 64 -3.58 8.19 -25.25
C MET A 64 -2.80 8.38 -23.95
N ILE A 65 -2.94 9.53 -23.27
CA ILE A 65 -2.27 9.78 -22.00
C ILE A 65 -2.75 8.80 -20.92
N ALA A 66 -4.06 8.54 -20.85
CA ALA A 66 -4.62 7.60 -19.88
C ALA A 66 -4.11 6.18 -20.13
N MET A 67 -4.03 5.76 -21.39
CA MET A 67 -3.46 4.47 -21.78
C MET A 67 -1.98 4.36 -21.41
N GLU A 68 -1.17 5.39 -21.68
CA GLU A 68 0.26 5.37 -21.36
C GLU A 68 0.50 5.29 -19.85
N LYS A 69 -0.28 6.05 -19.05
CA LYS A 69 -0.23 5.95 -17.59
C LYS A 69 -0.56 4.54 -17.10
N ALA A 70 -1.63 3.94 -17.59
CA ALA A 70 -2.01 2.58 -17.23
C ALA A 70 -0.92 1.56 -17.64
N GLY A 71 -0.34 1.73 -18.83
CA GLY A 71 0.72 0.88 -19.36
C GLY A 71 2.02 0.94 -18.55
N ILE A 72 2.48 2.14 -18.18
CA ILE A 72 3.68 2.33 -17.34
C ILE A 72 3.45 1.74 -15.95
N SER A 73 2.32 2.04 -15.32
CA SER A 73 1.98 1.48 -13.99
C SER A 73 1.91 -0.05 -14.01
N LEU A 74 1.36 -0.63 -15.07
CA LEU A 74 1.30 -2.09 -15.23
C LEU A 74 2.71 -2.70 -15.33
N LYS A 75 3.59 -2.11 -16.15
CA LYS A 75 4.98 -2.56 -16.29
C LYS A 75 5.70 -2.55 -14.95
N LEU A 76 5.53 -1.48 -14.17
CA LEU A 76 6.09 -1.38 -12.83
C LEU A 76 5.55 -2.50 -11.92
N MET A 77 4.24 -2.75 -11.93
CA MET A 77 3.64 -3.78 -11.09
C MET A 77 4.13 -5.20 -11.43
N ILE A 78 4.36 -5.48 -12.71
CA ILE A 78 4.97 -6.74 -13.16
C ILE A 78 6.38 -6.89 -12.60
N GLN A 79 7.19 -5.82 -12.59
CA GLN A 79 8.53 -5.86 -12.00
C GLN A 79 8.47 -6.15 -10.50
N VAL A 80 7.55 -5.50 -9.78
CA VAL A 80 7.35 -5.74 -8.34
C VAL A 80 6.93 -7.19 -8.09
N ARG A 81 5.95 -7.71 -8.84
CA ARG A 81 5.52 -9.11 -8.78
C ARG A 81 6.70 -10.07 -8.98
N ASN A 82 7.54 -9.83 -9.99
CA ASN A 82 8.70 -10.66 -10.28
C ASN A 82 9.71 -10.65 -9.13
N LYS A 83 9.95 -9.48 -8.50
CA LYS A 83 10.84 -9.38 -7.35
C LYS A 83 10.31 -10.12 -6.12
N ILE A 84 9.00 -10.08 -5.88
CA ILE A 84 8.37 -10.83 -4.79
C ILE A 84 8.53 -12.34 -5.01
N ILE A 85 8.26 -12.81 -6.24
CA ILE A 85 8.45 -14.23 -6.60
C ILE A 85 9.91 -14.65 -6.41
N ALA A 86 10.86 -13.85 -6.91
CA ALA A 86 12.28 -14.14 -6.75
C ALA A 86 12.72 -14.18 -5.28
N ALA A 87 12.19 -13.29 -4.43
CA ALA A 87 12.48 -13.31 -2.99
C ALA A 87 11.92 -14.56 -2.31
N TYR A 88 10.73 -15.00 -2.69
CA TYR A 88 10.16 -16.27 -2.22
C TYR A 88 11.01 -17.46 -2.64
N GLU A 89 11.41 -17.52 -3.92
CA GLU A 89 12.30 -18.57 -4.43
C GLU A 89 13.65 -18.60 -3.70
N GLU A 90 14.22 -17.44 -3.37
CA GLU A 90 15.49 -17.36 -2.64
C GLU A 90 15.39 -17.93 -1.23
N ILE A 91 14.31 -17.61 -0.50
CA ILE A 91 14.06 -18.18 0.82
C ILE A 91 13.95 -19.71 0.74
N MET A 92 13.27 -20.22 -0.28
CA MET A 92 13.16 -21.66 -0.51
C MET A 92 14.54 -22.29 -0.77
N ARG A 93 15.41 -21.64 -1.57
CA ARG A 93 16.76 -22.12 -1.87
C ARG A 93 17.69 -22.17 -0.66
N MET A 94 17.51 -21.28 0.32
CA MET A 94 18.35 -21.25 1.53
C MET A 94 18.06 -22.38 2.54
N GLN A 95 16.95 -23.09 2.41
CA GLN A 95 16.52 -24.12 3.38
C GLN A 95 16.99 -25.55 3.03
N PHE A 96 18.02 -25.69 2.19
CA PHE A 96 18.60 -26.99 1.81
C PHE A 96 20.11 -27.03 2.04
#